data_AF-A0A326GJA9-F1
#
_entry.id   AF-A0A326GJA9-F1
#
_cell.length_a   1.000
_cell.length_b   1.000
_cell.length_c   1.000
_cell.angle_alpha   90.00
_cell.angle_beta   90.00
_cell.angle_gamma   90.00
#
_symmetry.space_group_name_H-M   'P 1'
#
loop_
_entity.id
_entity.type
_entity.pdbx_description
1 polymer ?
#
loop_
_entity_poly.entity_id
_entity_poly.type
_entity_poly.pdbx_seq_one_letter_code
_entity_poly.pdbx_strand_id
1 'polypeptide(L)'
;MKTTTFTLQSAISAASTIVHEAGTVIIIRQPKAGELRGLSTNPLIQGDYTALETLAPRITQPRLEKQHIAEMDPADLTQLHLEVLDFLLPSAAKQALSPTE
;
A
#
# COMPACT_ATOMS: atom_id res chain seq x y z
N MET A 1 -13.93 -1.04 10.78
CA MET A 1 -12.52 -0.89 10.35
C MET A 1 -12.55 -0.26 8.97
N LYS A 2 -11.80 0.82 8.70
CA LYS A 2 -11.79 1.45 7.38
C LYS A 2 -10.97 0.57 6.41
N THR A 3 -11.52 0.31 5.24
CA THR A 3 -10.87 -0.43 4.15
C THR A 3 -11.00 0.38 2.87
N THR A 4 -9.98 0.34 2.04
CA THR A 4 -9.97 0.89 0.69
C THR A 4 -9.53 -0.19 -0.28
N THR A 5 -9.67 0.08 -1.57
CA THR A 5 -9.31 -0.88 -2.62
C THR A 5 -8.64 -0.14 -3.74
N PHE A 6 -7.63 -0.75 -4.34
CA PHE A 6 -7.09 -0.31 -5.62
C PHE A 6 -7.01 -1.48 -6.58
N THR A 7 -7.02 -1.18 -7.87
CA THR A 7 -6.95 -2.18 -8.94
C THR A 7 -5.56 -2.17 -9.52
N LEU A 8 -4.93 -3.34 -9.62
CA LEU A 8 -3.63 -3.46 -10.25
C LEU A 8 -3.70 -3.06 -11.72
N GLN A 9 -2.83 -2.15 -12.12
CA GLN A 9 -2.67 -1.72 -13.51
C GLN A 9 -1.86 -2.76 -14.30
N SER A 10 -0.87 -3.36 -13.65
CA SER A 10 0.01 -4.38 -14.24
C SER A 10 -0.11 -5.72 -13.50
N ALA A 11 0.12 -6.81 -14.22
CA ALA A 11 0.21 -8.13 -13.60
C ALA A 11 1.50 -8.25 -12.78
N ILE A 12 1.43 -8.93 -11.64
CA ILE A 12 2.58 -9.24 -10.78
C ILE A 12 3.00 -10.67 -11.05
N SER A 13 4.23 -10.85 -11.55
CA SER A 13 4.82 -12.16 -11.78
C SER A 13 5.90 -12.48 -10.74
N ALA A 14 5.85 -13.65 -10.11
CA ALA A 14 6.93 -14.16 -9.28
C ALA A 14 7.44 -15.48 -9.86
N ALA A 15 8.76 -15.62 -10.02
CA ALA A 15 9.41 -16.83 -10.55
C ALA A 15 8.77 -17.36 -11.85
N SER A 16 8.54 -16.47 -12.83
CA SER A 16 7.95 -16.78 -14.14
C SER A 16 6.49 -17.26 -14.13
N THR A 17 5.77 -17.12 -13.01
CA THR A 17 4.33 -17.36 -12.91
C THR A 17 3.61 -16.06 -12.56
N ILE A 18 2.50 -15.76 -13.22
CA ILE A 18 1.65 -14.63 -12.86
C ILE A 18 0.91 -15.00 -11.57
N VAL A 19 1.16 -14.24 -10.50
CA VAL A 19 0.55 -14.47 -9.18
C VAL A 19 -0.71 -13.60 -9.03
N HIS A 20 -0.67 -12.40 -9.58
CA HIS A 20 -1.82 -11.50 -9.65
C HIS A 20 -1.94 -10.94 -11.06
N GLU A 21 -3.08 -11.14 -11.70
CA GLU A 21 -3.36 -10.60 -13.03
C GLU A 21 -3.61 -9.09 -12.97
N ALA A 22 -3.37 -8.39 -14.08
CA ALA A 22 -3.84 -7.01 -14.24
C ALA A 22 -5.36 -6.96 -14.05
N GLY A 23 -5.86 -5.93 -13.37
CA GLY A 23 -7.28 -5.83 -13.00
C GLY A 23 -7.64 -6.51 -11.67
N THR A 24 -6.69 -7.19 -11.01
CA THR A 24 -6.93 -7.73 -9.66
C THR A 24 -7.19 -6.60 -8.68
N VAL A 25 -8.27 -6.71 -7.91
CA VAL A 25 -8.61 -5.77 -6.84
C VAL A 25 -7.87 -6.16 -5.57
N ILE A 26 -7.03 -5.25 -5.07
CA ILE A 26 -6.34 -5.39 -3.79
C ILE A 26 -7.09 -4.58 -2.75
N ILE A 27 -7.53 -5.26 -1.69
CA ILE A 27 -8.16 -4.64 -0.53
C ILE A 27 -7.06 -4.25 0.45
N ILE A 28 -7.06 -3.00 0.90
CA ILE A 28 -6.16 -2.48 1.93
C ILE A 28 -6.99 -2.12 3.16
N ARG A 29 -6.60 -2.64 4.32
CA ARG A 29 -7.19 -2.26 5.60
C ARG A 29 -6.34 -1.21 6.29
N GLN A 30 -7.00 -0.29 7.00
CA GLN A 30 -6.32 0.61 7.93
C GLN A 30 -5.45 -0.18 8.93
N PRO A 31 -4.13 0.10 9.00
CA PRO A 31 -3.24 -0.56 9.95
C PRO A 31 -3.60 -0.20 11.39
N LYS A 32 -3.61 -1.18 12.28
CA LYS A 32 -3.61 -0.95 13.73
C LYS A 32 -2.21 -0.60 14.21
N ALA A 33 -2.11 0.07 15.36
CA ALA A 33 -0.82 0.43 15.96
C ALA A 33 0.14 -0.76 16.13
N GLY A 34 -0.37 -1.95 16.51
CA GLY A 34 0.44 -3.16 16.65
C GLY A 34 1.01 -3.69 15.32
N GLU A 35 0.39 -3.35 14.19
CA GLU A 35 0.82 -3.76 12.84
C GLU A 35 1.94 -2.86 12.30
N LEU A 36 2.18 -1.71 12.94
CA LEU A 36 3.33 -0.84 12.70
C LEU A 36 4.54 -1.23 13.55
N ARG A 37 4.47 -2.32 14.33
CA ARG A 37 5.60 -2.79 15.14
C ARG A 37 6.84 -3.01 14.25
N GLY A 38 7.95 -2.41 14.66
CA GLY A 38 9.22 -2.47 13.94
C GLY A 38 9.30 -1.51 12.74
N LEU A 39 8.30 -0.67 12.51
CA LEU A 39 8.28 0.34 11.47
C LEU A 39 8.22 1.74 12.08
N SER A 40 9.00 2.65 11.50
CA SER A 40 8.84 4.08 11.74
C SER A 40 7.74 4.63 10.84
N THR A 41 6.94 5.57 11.35
CA THR A 41 5.86 6.21 10.58
C THR A 41 6.39 7.17 9.52
N ASN A 42 7.51 7.85 9.78
CA ASN A 42 8.07 8.83 8.84
C ASN A 42 8.50 8.20 7.50
N PRO A 43 9.22 7.06 7.44
CA PRO A 43 9.48 6.35 6.19
C PRO A 43 8.20 5.94 5.44
N LEU A 44 7.14 5.51 6.13
CA LEU A 44 5.86 5.19 5.48
C LEU A 44 5.23 6.43 4.84
N ILE A 45 5.32 7.59 5.49
CA ILE A 45 4.81 8.86 4.97
C ILE A 45 5.60 9.31 3.73
N GLN A 46 6.90 9.04 3.69
CA GLN A 46 7.78 9.39 2.56
C GLN A 46 7.75 8.36 1.42
N GLY A 47 6.96 7.29 1.55
CA GLY A 47 6.87 6.25 0.53
C GLY A 47 8.09 5.34 0.47
N ASP A 48 8.78 5.13 1.60
CA ASP A 48 9.91 4.22 1.67
C ASP A 48 9.51 2.81 1.28
N TYR A 49 10.19 2.27 0.27
CA TYR A 49 9.94 0.95 -0.28
C TYR A 49 9.99 -0.15 0.79
N THR A 50 11.02 -0.14 1.65
CA THR A 50 11.23 -1.20 2.65
C THR A 50 10.13 -1.20 3.71
N ALA A 51 9.69 -0.01 4.10
CA ALA A 51 8.60 0.16 5.05
C ALA A 51 7.26 -0.32 4.46
N LEU A 52 6.96 0.04 3.20
CA LEU A 52 5.77 -0.41 2.48
C LEU A 52 5.77 -1.93 2.27
N GLU A 53 6.90 -2.50 1.82
CA GLU A 53 7.10 -3.93 1.63
C GLU A 53 6.82 -4.71 2.93
N THR A 54 7.30 -4.20 4.06
CA THR A 54 7.13 -4.86 5.36
C THR A 54 5.69 -4.75 5.89
N LEU A 55 4.98 -3.69 5.53
CA LEU A 55 3.61 -3.44 5.97
C LEU A 55 2.57 -4.15 5.08
N ALA A 56 2.80 -4.19 3.77
CA ALA A 56 1.89 -4.75 2.77
C ALA A 56 1.26 -6.10 3.16
N PRO A 57 2.01 -7.14 3.58
CA PRO A 57 1.42 -8.44 3.89
C PRO A 57 0.54 -8.44 5.15
N ARG A 58 0.59 -7.36 5.97
CA ARG A 58 -0.19 -7.21 7.20
C ARG A 58 -1.58 -6.63 6.94
N ILE A 59 -1.71 -5.82 5.88
CA ILE A 59 -2.91 -5.01 5.63
C ILE A 59 -3.60 -5.29 4.29
N THR A 60 -3.01 -6.10 3.43
CA THR A 60 -3.53 -6.36 2.06
C THR A 60 -4.26 -7.71 1.96
N GLN A 61 -5.27 -7.75 1.11
CA GLN A 61 -5.97 -8.97 0.70
C GLN A 61 -6.32 -8.91 -0.80
N PRO A 62 -5.86 -9.86 -1.65
CA PRO A 62 -4.93 -10.96 -1.34
C PRO A 62 -3.60 -10.44 -0.77
N ARG A 63 -2.94 -11.29 0.02
CA ARG A 63 -1.72 -10.89 0.73
C ARG A 63 -0.61 -10.60 -0.28
N LEU A 64 -0.10 -9.37 -0.27
CA LEU A 64 1.08 -8.98 -1.02
C LEU A 64 2.35 -9.32 -0.22
N GLU A 65 3.06 -10.35 -0.65
CA GLU A 65 4.34 -10.76 -0.08
C GLU A 65 5.48 -9.89 -0.61
N LYS A 66 6.65 -9.95 0.04
CA LYS A 66 7.83 -9.14 -0.33
C LYS A 66 8.19 -9.24 -1.81
N GLN A 67 8.21 -10.46 -2.34
CA GLN A 67 8.49 -10.73 -3.76
C GLN A 67 7.43 -10.11 -4.70
N HIS A 68 6.18 -9.96 -4.26
CA HIS A 68 5.14 -9.32 -5.08
C HIS A 68 5.36 -7.82 -5.17
N ILE A 69 5.85 -7.19 -4.09
CA ILE A 69 6.17 -5.77 -4.04
C ILE A 69 7.42 -5.45 -4.87
N ALA A 70 8.42 -6.35 -4.87
CA ALA A 70 9.64 -6.20 -5.67
C ALA A 70 9.37 -6.24 -7.19
N GLU A 71 8.39 -7.04 -7.61
CA GLU A 71 8.01 -7.22 -9.02
C GLU A 71 6.79 -6.36 -9.41
N MET A 72 6.31 -5.49 -8.51
CA MET A 72 5.17 -4.60 -8.75
C MET A 72 5.57 -3.42 -9.63
N ASP A 73 4.65 -2.98 -10.49
CA ASP A 73 4.86 -1.76 -11.27
C ASP A 73 4.97 -0.52 -10.37
N PRO A 74 5.85 0.46 -10.68
CA PRO A 74 6.00 1.66 -9.87
C PRO A 74 4.71 2.47 -9.68
N ALA A 75 3.79 2.46 -10.65
CA ALA A 75 2.51 3.15 -10.52
C ALA A 75 1.60 2.45 -9.50
N ASP A 76 1.52 1.12 -9.54
CA ASP A 76 0.78 0.31 -8.56
C ASP A 76 1.37 0.45 -7.14
N LEU A 77 2.71 0.48 -7.02
CA LEU A 77 3.39 0.72 -5.74
C LEU A 77 3.07 2.12 -5.19
N THR A 78 3.02 3.12 -6.07
CA THR A 78 2.64 4.49 -5.70
C THR A 78 1.18 4.54 -5.25
N GLN A 79 0.26 3.83 -5.91
CA GLN A 79 -1.13 3.72 -5.47
C GLN A 79 -1.22 3.10 -4.06
N LEU A 80 -0.50 1.99 -3.82
CA LEU A 80 -0.43 1.37 -2.49
C LEU A 80 0.07 2.37 -1.43
N HIS A 81 1.10 3.15 -1.76
CA HIS A 81 1.63 4.19 -0.86
C HIS A 81 0.58 5.26 -0.54
N LEU A 82 -0.13 5.77 -1.54
CA LEU A 82 -1.15 6.82 -1.35
C LEU A 82 -2.29 6.35 -0.43
N GLU A 83 -2.73 5.10 -0.59
CA GLU A 83 -3.74 4.50 0.28
C GLU A 83 -3.26 4.35 1.73
N VAL A 84 -2.01 3.89 1.91
CA VAL A 84 -1.37 3.85 3.24
C VAL A 84 -1.25 5.24 3.85
N LEU A 85 -0.83 6.22 3.06
CA LEU A 85 -0.69 7.61 3.49
C LEU A 85 -2.03 8.20 3.93
N ASP A 86 -3.12 7.96 3.18
CA ASP A 86 -4.47 8.37 3.61
C ASP A 86 -4.82 7.78 4.97
N PHE A 87 -4.49 6.52 5.25
CA PHE A 87 -4.78 5.96 6.57
C PHE A 87 -3.98 6.58 7.72
N LEU A 88 -2.75 7.03 7.44
CA LEU A 88 -1.83 7.55 8.45
C LEU A 88 -2.03 9.05 8.75
N LEU A 89 -2.49 9.82 7.76
CA LEU A 89 -2.64 11.26 7.92
C LEU A 89 -3.82 11.62 8.84
N PRO A 90 -3.64 12.52 9.83
CA PRO A 90 -4.75 13.07 10.60
C PRO A 90 -5.63 13.95 9.71
N SER A 91 -6.92 14.08 10.05
CA SER A 91 -7.90 14.80 9.23
C SER A 91 -7.46 16.23 8.85
N ALA A 92 -6.77 16.93 9.74
CA ALA A 92 -6.23 18.27 9.46
C ALA A 92 -5.15 18.27 8.36
N ALA A 93 -4.27 17.27 8.32
CA ALA A 93 -3.24 17.16 7.30
C ALA A 93 -3.82 16.81 5.92
N LYS A 94 -4.90 16.02 5.88
CA LYS A 94 -5.61 15.71 4.63
C LYS A 94 -6.29 16.93 4.01
N GLN A 95 -6.84 17.80 4.85
CA GLN A 95 -7.48 19.05 4.40
C GLN A 95 -6.47 20.00 3.77
N ALA A 96 -5.24 20.05 4.29
CA ALA A 96 -4.17 20.88 3.71
C ALA A 96 -3.67 20.37 2.35
N LEU A 97 -3.82 19.07 2.06
CA LEU A 97 -3.40 18.44 0.80
C LEU A 97 -4.52 18.41 -0.25
N SER A 98 -5.76 18.70 0.15
CA SER A 98 -6.88 18.83 -0.78
C SER A 98 -6.90 20.26 -1.31
N PRO A 99 -6.79 20.49 -2.63
CA PRO A 99 -7.00 21.83 -3.17
C PRO A 99 -8.39 22.27 -2.75
N THR A 100 -8.47 23.34 -1.96
CA THR A 100 -9.75 24.01 -1.71
C THR A 100 -10.06 24.75 -3.00
N GLU A 101 -10.94 24.18 -3.83
CA GLU A 101 -11.59 24.89 -4.93
C GLU A 101 -12.75 25.74 -4.39
#